data_AF-A0A1Q6Z2Y6-F1
#
_entry.id   AF-A0A1Q6Z2Y6-F1
#
_cell.length_a   1.000
_cell.length_b   1.000
_cell.length_c   1.000
_cell.angle_alpha   90.00
_cell.angle_beta   90.00
_cell.angle_gamma   90.00
#
_symmetry.space_group_name_H-M   'P 1'
#
loop_
_entity.id
_entity.type
_entity.pdbx_description
1 polymer ?
#
loop_
_entity_poly.entity_id
_entity_poly.type
_entity_poly.pdbx_seq_one_letter_code
_entity_poly.pdbx_strand_id
1 'polypeptide(L)' 'MNLAADLEHFGVVHRPHGRFVARVGDDTPNGYRLKVSCTCGVTLERWVTQDDAVDDVLRERLGVQPT' A
#
# COMPACT_ATOMS: atom_id res chain seq x y z
N MET A 1 -2.87 -11.10 3.54
CA MET A 1 -3.03 -10.04 2.53
C MET A 1 -2.00 -8.97 2.88
N ASN A 2 -0.96 -8.84 2.07
CA ASN A 2 0.23 -8.02 2.34
C ASN A 2 0.05 -6.62 1.70
N LEU A 3 0.69 -5.58 2.24
CA LEU A 3 0.51 -4.21 1.76
C LEU A 3 0.97 -4.03 0.31
N ALA A 4 2.12 -4.61 -0.07
CA ALA A 4 2.62 -4.57 -1.44
C ALA A 4 1.64 -5.21 -2.43
N ALA A 5 1.02 -6.35 -2.09
CA ALA A 5 0.02 -7.01 -2.94
C ALA A 5 -1.23 -6.15 -3.17
N ASP A 6 -1.72 -5.47 -2.12
CA ASP A 6 -2.87 -4.57 -2.24
C ASP A 6 -2.56 -3.36 -3.12
N LEU A 7 -1.36 -2.79 -2.96
CA LEU A 7 -0.89 -1.67 -3.78
C LEU A 7 -0.68 -2.07 -5.25
N GLU A 8 -0.17 -3.27 -5.50
CA GLU A 8 -0.03 -3.82 -6.85
C GLU A 8 -1.40 -4.03 -7.49
N HIS A 9 -2.32 -4.72 -6.81
CA HIS A 9 -3.66 -4.96 -7.33
C HIS A 9 -4.38 -3.64 -7.65
N PHE A 10 -4.35 -2.69 -6.71
CA PHE A 10 -4.91 -1.36 -6.92
C PHE A 10 -4.25 -0.64 -8.11
N GLY A 11 -2.93 -0.70 -8.19
CA GLY A 11 -2.14 -0.13 -9.27
C GLY A 11 -2.51 -0.73 -10.63
N VAL A 12 -2.62 -2.05 -10.75
CA VAL A 12 -3.00 -2.76 -11.98
C VAL A 12 -4.37 -2.31 -12.47
N VAL A 13 -5.37 -2.26 -11.57
CA VAL A 13 -6.74 -1.89 -11.92
C VAL A 13 -6.84 -0.40 -12.30
N HIS A 14 -6.12 0.48 -11.61
CA HIS A 14 -6.31 1.92 -11.76
C HIS A 14 -5.24 2.66 -12.58
N ARG A 15 -4.16 1.99 -13.01
CA ARG A 15 -3.12 2.57 -13.89
C ARG A 15 -3.68 3.30 -15.12
N PRO A 16 -4.74 2.83 -15.81
CA PRO A 16 -5.27 3.53 -16.98
C PRO A 16 -5.84 4.93 -16.68
N HIS A 17 -6.21 5.23 -15.43
CA HIS A 17 -6.76 6.53 -15.04
C HIS A 17 -5.67 7.59 -14.80
N GLY A 18 -4.40 7.18 -14.79
CA GLY A 18 -3.25 8.07 -14.66
C GLY A 18 -2.67 8.10 -13.26
N ARG A 19 -2.46 9.30 -12.72
CA ARG A 19 -1.62 9.53 -11.54
C ARG A 19 -2.30 9.11 -10.24
N PHE A 20 -1.50 8.53 -9.34
CA PHE A 20 -1.87 8.29 -7.95
C PHE A 20 -1.35 9.39 -7.01
N VAL A 21 -2.12 9.67 -5.97
CA VAL A 21 -1.71 10.54 -4.85
C VAL A 21 -1.70 9.69 -3.59
N ALA A 22 -0.50 9.47 -3.03
CA ALA A 22 -0.34 8.81 -1.75
C ALA A 22 -0.31 9.84 -0.62
N ARG A 23 -0.97 9.52 0.50
CA ARG A 23 -0.90 10.26 1.76
C ARG A 23 -0.70 9.27 2.90
N VAL A 24 0.26 9.59 3.76
CA VAL A 24 0.54 8.85 4.99
C VAL A 24 0.10 9.75 6.14
N GLY A 25 -0.74 9.21 7.02
CA GLY A 25 -1.11 9.88 8.27
C GLY A 25 0.04 9.84 9.27
N ASP A 26 -0.14 10.47 10.42
CA ASP A 26 0.89 10.49 11.47
C ASP A 26 1.28 9.07 11.90
N ASP A 27 2.58 8.87 12.09
CA ASP A 27 3.11 7.64 12.66
C ASP A 27 2.70 7.56 14.14
N THR A 28 2.06 6.44 14.50
CA THR A 28 1.73 6.12 15.88
C THR A 28 2.45 4.85 16.31
N PRO A 29 2.58 4.57 17.61
CA PRO A 29 3.10 3.29 18.08
C PRO A 29 2.35 2.06 17.53
N ASN A 30 1.11 2.23 17.09
CA ASN A 30 0.27 1.15 16.55
C ASN A 30 0.31 1.07 15.02
N GLY A 31 1.09 1.91 14.35
CA GLY A 31 1.14 2.03 12.90
C GLY A 31 0.66 3.38 12.38
N TYR A 32 0.37 3.44 11.08
CA TYR A 32 -0.07 4.65 10.39
C TYR A 32 -1.20 4.35 9.40
N ARG A 33 -1.91 5.40 8.97
CA ARG A 33 -2.95 5.28 7.93
C ARG A 33 -2.37 5.63 6.56
N LEU A 34 -2.40 4.68 5.63
CA LEU A 34 -2.07 4.90 4.23
C LEU A 34 -3.33 5.17 3.43
N LYS A 35 -3.30 6.19 2.57
CA LYS A 35 -4.31 6.45 1.55
C LYS A 35 -3.64 6.60 0.19
N VAL A 36 -4.13 5.88 -0.81
CA VAL A 36 -3.71 6.02 -2.21
C VAL A 36 -4.94 6.35 -3.05
N SER A 37 -5.03 7.59 -3.51
CA SER A 37 -6.15 8.08 -4.29
C SER A 37 -5.82 8.09 -5.78
N CYS A 38 -6.75 7.57 -6.57
CA CYS A 38 -6.77 7.67 -8.03
C CYS A 38 -7.58 8.89 -8.47
N THR A 39 -7.24 9.48 -9.61
CA THR A 39 -8.00 10.56 -10.27
C THR A 39 -9.45 10.16 -10.60
N CYS A 40 -9.75 8.86 -10.72
CA CYS A 40 -11.12 8.36 -10.93
C CYS A 40 -12.02 8.45 -9.68
N GLY A 41 -11.50 8.94 -8.55
CA GLY A 41 -12.24 9.12 -7.30
C GLY A 41 -12.15 7.94 -6.32
N VAL A 42 -11.64 6.79 -6.75
CA VAL A 42 -11.41 5.63 -5.87
C VAL A 42 -10.17 5.84 -5.02
N THR A 43 -10.25 5.49 -3.74
CA THR A 43 -9.13 5.53 -2.80
C THR A 43 -8.96 4.17 -2.14
N LEU A 44 -7.75 3.62 -2.22
CA LEU A 44 -7.31 2.56 -1.33
C LEU A 44 -6.94 3.19 0.00
N GLU A 45 -7.48 2.66 1.09
CA GLU A 45 -7.17 3.10 2.44
C GLU A 45 -6.89 1.89 3.31
N ARG A 46 -5.74 1.89 3.99
CA ARG A 46 -5.30 0.78 4.84
C ARG A 46 -4.62 1.31 6.11
N TRP A 47 -4.86 0.64 7.23
CA TRP A 47 -4.03 0.80 8.42
C TRP A 47 -2.80 -0.12 8.27
N VAL A 48 -1.60 0.46 8.34
CA VAL A 48 -0.34 -0.26 8.20
C VAL A 48 0.27 -0.39 9.59
N THR A 49 0.41 -1.62 10.05
CA THR A 49 1.06 -1.92 11.34
C THR A 49 2.57 -2.07 11.16
N GLN A 50 3.30 -2.11 12.28
CA GLN A 50 4.72 -2.42 12.25
C GLN A 50 4.99 -3.82 11.68
N ASP A 51 4.12 -4.80 11.96
CA ASP A 51 4.23 -6.15 11.41
C ASP A 51 4.03 -6.18 9.89
N ASP A 52 3.07 -5.41 9.36
CA ASP A 52 2.89 -5.25 7.91
C ASP A 52 4.17 -4.68 7.26
N ALA A 53 4.76 -3.65 7.86
CA ALA A 53 5.98 -3.02 7.35
C ALA A 53 7.20 -3.97 7.42
N VAL A 54 7.32 -4.77 8.48
CA VAL A 54 8.37 -5.77 8.60
C VAL A 54 8.19 -6.89 7.58
N ASP A 55 6.96 -7.40 7.38
CA ASP A 55 6.66 -8.42 6.37
C ASP A 55 7.02 -7.93 4.95
N ASP A 56 6.66 -6.68 4.61
CA ASP A 56 7.03 -6.07 3.32
C ASP A 56 8.56 -6.05 3.12
N VAL A 57 9.31 -5.56 4.11
CA VAL A 57 10.79 -5.49 4.04
C VAL A 57 11.40 -6.89 3.95
N LEU A 58 10.89 -7.86 4.72
CA LEU A 58 11.39 -9.23 4.67
C LEU A 58 11.13 -9.87 3.30
N ARG A 59 9.95 -9.69 2.73
CA ARG A 59 9.61 -10.20 1.39
C ARG A 59 10.49 -9.60 0.30
N GLU A 60 10.73 -8.29 0.34
CA GLU A 60 11.64 -7.60 -0.58
C GLU A 60 13.05 -8.22 -0.49
N ARG A 61 13.59 -8.36 0.73
CA ARG A 61 14.95 -8.90 0.94
C ARG A 61 15.09 -10.37 0.57
N LEU A 62 14.01 -11.13 0.69
CA LEU A 62 13.97 -12.55 0.33
C LEU A 62 13.63 -12.77 -1.16
N GLY A 63 13.34 -11.72 -1.92
CA GLY A 63 12.94 -11.82 -3.33
C GLY A 63 11.58 -12.49 -3.54
N VAL A 64 10.72 -12.49 -2.51
CA VAL A 64 9.38 -13.06 -2.60
C VAL A 64 8.49 -12.06 -3.33
N GLN A 65 8.08 -12.39 -4.55
CA GLN A 65 7.10 -11.58 -5.27
C GLN A 65 5.73 -11.65 -4.59
N PRO A 66 4.93 -10.57 -4.63
CA PRO A 66 3.54 -10.62 -4.24
C PRO A 66 2.81 -11.72 -5.07
N THR A 67 2.01 -12.54 -4.38
CA THR A 67 1.19 -13.61 -4.97
C THR A 67 -0.17 -13.12 -5.38
#